data_AF-A0A945LXT7-F1
#
_entry.id   AF-A0A945LXT7-F1
#
_cell.length_a   1.000
_cell.length_b   1.000
_cell.length_c   1.000
_cell.angle_alpha   90.00
_cell.angle_beta   90.00
_cell.angle_gamma   90.00
#
_symmetry.space_group_name_H-M   'P 1'
#
loop_
_entity.id
_entity.type
_entity.pdbx_description
1 polymer ?
#
loop_
_entity_poly.entity_id
_entity_poly.type
_entity_poly.pdbx_seq_one_letter_code
_entity_poly.pdbx_strand_id
1 'polypeptide(L)'
;MTKELDIKILRNCFGKFATGITVITALAPDGTKIGLTVNSFSSLSLEPPLVLWSLDKKSKSLSAFIAATHFAINVLASDQMDISNNFARTSEDKFNNIKLSESKYDLPLLSGTVAHLECKNISTYEGGDHLIFIGEVEHFKTSNKKPLLYTNGQYTIAARHPAVKMPAPEEKDVSKKDDFIVPLLLRSYWEISDPFYRELQDEGMPISHARIIVHLSHSPNLTKAELSKAIRVDMTAVTTSVAWLCDNGYLNTLNNDQLTLSPAGNEHLKDVQLRAQRLEKEVLDGYSNEDVNMLKSMLKKIINRQDV
;
A
#
# COMPACT_ATOMS: atom_id res chain seq x y z
N MET A 1 4.16 -20.94 -32.35
CA MET A 1 5.16 -20.00 -31.80
C MET A 1 4.51 -19.27 -30.64
N THR A 2 4.70 -19.77 -29.43
CA THR A 2 4.31 -19.06 -28.20
C THR A 2 5.21 -17.84 -28.07
N LYS A 3 4.63 -16.64 -28.16
CA LYS A 3 5.32 -15.42 -27.72
C LYS A 3 5.71 -15.64 -26.27
N GLU A 4 7.00 -15.64 -25.99
CA GLU A 4 7.52 -15.69 -24.63
C GLU A 4 6.90 -14.51 -23.86
N LEU A 5 6.17 -14.81 -22.78
CA LEU A 5 5.51 -13.80 -21.96
C LEU A 5 6.58 -13.01 -21.20
N ASP A 6 6.57 -11.69 -21.32
CA ASP A 6 7.43 -10.84 -20.49
C ASP A 6 6.94 -10.88 -19.03
N ILE A 7 7.70 -11.61 -18.19
CA ILE A 7 7.40 -11.83 -16.78
C ILE A 7 7.30 -10.49 -16.01
N LYS A 8 8.07 -9.46 -16.39
CA LYS A 8 8.00 -8.15 -15.74
C LYS A 8 6.66 -7.48 -16.01
N ILE A 9 6.20 -7.54 -17.27
CA ILE A 9 4.88 -7.01 -17.66
C ILE A 9 3.76 -7.79 -16.95
N LEU A 10 3.87 -9.13 -16.88
CA LEU A 10 2.88 -9.95 -16.18
C LEU A 10 2.81 -9.62 -14.69
N ARG A 11 3.96 -9.46 -14.02
CA ARG A 11 4.01 -9.07 -12.60
C ARG A 11 3.39 -7.69 -12.38
N ASN A 12 3.66 -6.73 -13.26
CA ASN A 12 3.04 -5.41 -13.20
C ASN A 12 1.51 -5.49 -13.42
N CYS A 13 1.05 -6.40 -14.30
CA CYS A 13 -0.36 -6.66 -14.52
C CYS A 13 -1.04 -7.20 -13.25
N PHE A 14 -0.46 -8.21 -12.60
CA PHE A 14 -0.96 -8.73 -11.32
C PHE A 14 -0.98 -7.66 -10.21
N GLY A 15 0.01 -6.77 -10.20
CA GLY A 15 0.06 -5.65 -9.27
C GLY A 15 -1.12 -4.68 -9.40
N LYS A 16 -1.86 -4.67 -10.52
CA LYS A 16 -3.06 -3.83 -10.68
C LYS A 16 -4.24 -4.29 -9.81
N PHE A 17 -4.26 -5.55 -9.39
CA PHE A 17 -5.27 -6.06 -8.47
C PHE A 17 -4.88 -5.67 -7.03
N ALA A 18 -5.62 -4.73 -6.45
CA ALA A 18 -5.37 -4.27 -5.10
C ALA A 18 -5.74 -5.34 -4.07
N THR A 19 -4.85 -5.58 -3.11
CA THR A 19 -5.08 -6.53 -2.02
C THR A 19 -4.79 -5.91 -0.66
N GLY A 20 -5.33 -6.52 0.40
CA GLY A 20 -4.80 -6.30 1.75
C GLY A 20 -3.44 -6.98 1.91
N ILE A 21 -2.69 -6.56 2.91
CA ILE A 21 -1.45 -7.24 3.31
C ILE A 21 -1.71 -8.14 4.52
N THR A 22 -1.14 -9.34 4.48
CA THR A 22 -1.17 -10.28 5.61
C THR A 22 0.24 -10.73 5.98
N VAL A 23 0.44 -11.10 7.24
CA VAL A 23 1.59 -11.89 7.66
C VAL A 23 1.10 -13.27 8.09
N ILE A 24 1.58 -14.31 7.42
CA ILE A 24 1.33 -15.68 7.82
C ILE A 24 2.36 -16.07 8.86
N THR A 25 1.91 -16.60 10.00
CA THR A 25 2.79 -17.07 11.08
C THR A 25 2.45 -18.50 11.47
N ALA A 26 3.45 -19.23 11.94
CA ALA A 26 3.27 -20.57 12.49
C ALA A 26 4.41 -20.88 13.47
N LEU A 27 4.37 -22.07 14.05
CA LEU A 27 5.49 -22.67 14.76
C LEU A 27 6.09 -23.78 13.89
N ALA A 28 7.41 -23.76 13.75
CA ALA A 28 8.15 -24.89 13.21
C ALA A 28 8.13 -26.07 14.18
N PRO A 29 8.48 -27.30 13.75
CA PRO A 29 8.46 -28.49 14.61
C PRO A 29 9.30 -28.39 15.89
N ASP A 30 10.34 -27.56 15.89
CA ASP A 30 11.21 -27.27 17.03
C ASP A 30 10.66 -26.16 17.95
N GLY A 31 9.47 -25.62 17.66
CA GLY A 31 8.86 -24.50 18.38
C GLY A 31 9.33 -23.12 17.90
N THR A 32 10.22 -23.04 16.90
CA THR A 32 10.69 -21.76 16.36
C THR A 32 9.53 -21.01 15.68
N LYS A 33 9.36 -19.73 16.03
CA LYS A 33 8.36 -18.87 15.40
C LYS A 33 8.80 -18.55 13.97
N ILE A 34 7.93 -18.83 13.01
CA ILE A 34 8.15 -18.50 11.60
C ILE A 34 7.08 -17.53 11.11
N GLY A 35 7.46 -16.66 10.18
CA GLY A 35 6.49 -15.78 9.55
C GLY A 35 6.99 -15.12 8.27
N LEU A 36 6.04 -14.78 7.40
CA LEU A 36 6.29 -14.04 6.17
C LEU A 36 5.12 -13.15 5.78
N THR A 37 5.43 -12.05 5.11
CA THR A 37 4.43 -11.20 4.47
C THR A 37 3.93 -11.85 3.19
N VAL A 38 2.61 -11.94 3.03
CA VAL A 38 1.96 -12.38 1.79
C VAL A 38 0.79 -11.47 1.44
N ASN A 39 0.59 -11.28 0.14
CA ASN A 39 -0.56 -10.59 -0.42
C ASN A 39 -1.37 -11.50 -1.38
N SER A 40 -1.08 -12.80 -1.36
CA SER A 40 -1.76 -13.88 -2.10
C SER A 40 -2.93 -14.50 -1.33
N PHE A 41 -3.23 -13.99 -0.14
CA PHE A 41 -4.36 -14.44 0.68
C PHE A 41 -5.71 -14.20 -0.02
N SER A 42 -6.60 -15.19 0.07
CA SER A 42 -8.01 -15.04 -0.29
C SER A 42 -8.90 -15.92 0.59
N SER A 43 -10.13 -15.48 0.83
CA SER A 43 -11.20 -16.37 1.27
C SER A 43 -11.52 -17.40 0.18
N LEU A 44 -11.84 -18.63 0.57
CA LEU A 44 -12.17 -19.72 -0.35
C LEU A 44 -13.60 -20.24 -0.16
N SER A 45 -14.00 -20.52 1.08
CA SER A 45 -15.32 -21.10 1.39
C SER A 45 -15.84 -20.59 2.74
N LEU A 46 -17.17 -20.54 2.91
CA LEU A 46 -17.81 -20.23 4.19
C LEU A 46 -18.24 -21.49 4.96
N GLU A 47 -18.59 -22.57 4.26
CA GLU A 47 -18.97 -23.85 4.88
C GLU A 47 -18.38 -25.04 4.09
N PRO A 48 -17.30 -25.68 4.60
CA PRO A 48 -16.52 -25.28 5.79
C PRO A 48 -15.78 -23.93 5.57
N PRO A 49 -15.38 -23.23 6.64
CA PRO A 49 -14.74 -21.92 6.54
C PRO A 49 -13.28 -22.06 6.08
N LEU A 50 -13.03 -21.93 4.78
CA LEU A 50 -11.71 -22.14 4.18
C LEU A 50 -11.10 -20.84 3.67
N VAL A 51 -9.79 -20.76 3.78
CA VAL A 51 -8.93 -19.71 3.22
C VAL A 51 -7.78 -20.33 2.44
N LEU A 52 -7.21 -19.56 1.53
CA LEU A 52 -5.99 -19.94 0.81
C LEU A 52 -4.95 -18.83 0.79
N TRP A 53 -3.70 -19.24 0.61
CA TRP A 53 -2.57 -18.36 0.32
C TRP A 53 -1.47 -19.16 -0.39
N SER A 54 -0.51 -18.47 -1.01
CA SER A 54 0.55 -19.13 -1.79
C SER A 54 1.94 -18.76 -1.28
N LEU A 55 2.85 -19.74 -1.26
CA LEU A 55 4.25 -19.62 -0.84
C LEU A 55 5.21 -20.05 -1.95
N ASP A 56 6.21 -19.22 -2.24
CA ASP A 56 7.29 -19.55 -3.18
C ASP A 56 8.01 -20.83 -2.71
N LYS A 57 8.20 -21.79 -3.63
CA LYS A 57 8.92 -23.04 -3.35
C LYS A 57 10.38 -22.85 -2.95
N LYS A 58 10.96 -21.68 -3.22
CA LYS A 58 12.32 -21.30 -2.80
C LYS A 58 12.35 -20.67 -1.40
N SER A 59 11.20 -20.49 -0.74
CA SER A 59 11.14 -19.92 0.60
C SER A 59 11.86 -20.82 1.60
N LYS A 60 12.73 -20.22 2.44
CA LYS A 60 13.41 -20.92 3.53
C LYS A 60 12.44 -21.49 4.58
N SER A 61 11.23 -20.93 4.68
CA SER A 61 10.21 -21.37 5.63
C SER A 61 9.27 -22.43 5.07
N LEU A 62 9.43 -22.85 3.80
CA LEU A 62 8.50 -23.76 3.12
C LEU A 62 8.31 -25.08 3.89
N SER A 63 9.41 -25.76 4.22
CA SER A 63 9.37 -27.05 4.94
C SER A 63 8.68 -26.92 6.30
N ALA A 64 8.91 -25.80 7.00
CA ALA A 64 8.31 -25.56 8.29
C ALA A 64 6.80 -25.29 8.19
N PHE A 65 6.33 -24.56 7.17
CA PHE A 65 4.89 -24.38 6.92
C PHE A 65 4.20 -25.67 6.46
N ILE A 66 4.86 -26.51 5.67
CA ILE A 66 4.33 -27.84 5.30
C ILE A 66 4.14 -28.72 6.55
N ALA A 67 5.11 -28.70 7.47
CA ALA A 67 5.06 -29.49 8.69
C ALA A 67 4.14 -28.92 9.77
N ALA A 68 3.81 -27.62 9.72
CA ALA A 68 2.97 -26.96 10.70
C ALA A 68 1.52 -27.47 10.62
N THR A 69 0.98 -27.89 11.77
CA THR A 69 -0.43 -28.33 11.89
C THR A 69 -1.40 -27.16 11.82
N HIS A 70 -0.97 -25.98 12.25
CA HIS A 70 -1.74 -24.75 12.25
C HIS A 70 -0.88 -23.57 11.81
N PHE A 71 -1.54 -22.56 11.25
CA PHE A 71 -0.94 -21.27 10.94
C PHE A 71 -1.94 -20.16 11.25
N ALA A 72 -1.45 -18.96 11.50
CA ALA A 72 -2.26 -17.78 11.68
C ALA A 72 -2.10 -16.81 10.51
N ILE A 73 -3.21 -16.20 10.10
CA ILE A 73 -3.25 -15.09 9.14
C ILE A 73 -3.44 -13.80 9.92
N ASN A 74 -2.46 -12.91 9.86
CA ASN A 74 -2.48 -11.62 10.52
C ASN A 74 -2.74 -10.53 9.46
N VAL A 75 -3.99 -10.04 9.37
CA VAL A 75 -4.36 -9.00 8.40
C VAL A 75 -3.90 -7.64 8.91
N LEU A 76 -2.91 -7.04 8.25
CA LEU A 76 -2.23 -5.86 8.75
C LEU A 76 -3.09 -4.60 8.67
N ALA A 77 -2.97 -3.75 9.68
CA ALA A 77 -3.56 -2.43 9.73
C ALA A 77 -2.69 -1.38 9.02
N SER A 78 -3.30 -0.27 8.61
CA SER A 78 -2.66 0.79 7.81
C SER A 78 -1.42 1.42 8.45
N ASP A 79 -1.28 1.29 9.78
CA ASP A 79 -0.14 1.74 10.59
C ASP A 79 1.00 0.70 10.68
N GLN A 80 0.86 -0.49 10.08
CA GLN A 80 1.79 -1.62 10.22
C GLN A 80 2.68 -1.86 9.00
N MET A 81 3.02 -0.80 8.26
CA MET A 81 3.93 -0.89 7.11
C MET A 81 5.30 -1.46 7.49
N ASP A 82 5.83 -1.08 8.66
CA ASP A 82 7.13 -1.58 9.14
C ASP A 82 7.11 -3.07 9.45
N ILE A 83 5.99 -3.58 9.97
CA ILE A 83 5.78 -5.02 10.19
C ILE A 83 5.76 -5.74 8.84
N SER A 84 5.00 -5.23 7.87
CA SER A 84 4.98 -5.79 6.50
C SER A 84 6.39 -5.90 5.91
N ASN A 85 7.17 -4.82 5.98
CA ASN A 85 8.54 -4.79 5.46
C ASN A 85 9.47 -5.76 6.21
N ASN A 86 9.34 -5.84 7.54
CA ASN A 86 10.15 -6.73 8.37
C ASN A 86 9.89 -8.21 8.08
N PHE A 87 8.63 -8.60 7.84
CA PHE A 87 8.30 -10.00 7.53
C PHE A 87 8.54 -10.38 6.07
N ALA A 88 8.66 -9.40 5.15
CA ALA A 88 8.99 -9.62 3.74
C ALA A 88 10.49 -9.92 3.48
N ARG A 89 11.41 -9.42 4.31
CA ARG A 89 12.85 -9.69 4.17
C ARG A 89 13.23 -11.10 4.62
N THR A 90 14.37 -11.60 4.17
CA THR A 90 14.98 -12.82 4.73
C THR A 90 15.83 -12.43 5.95
N SER A 91 15.41 -12.84 7.14
CA SER A 91 16.13 -12.60 8.39
C SER A 91 15.74 -13.63 9.46
N GLU A 92 16.65 -13.92 10.39
CA GLU A 92 16.41 -14.81 11.53
C GLU A 92 15.76 -14.07 12.72
N ASP A 93 15.84 -12.74 12.75
CA ASP A 93 15.42 -11.89 13.86
C ASP A 93 14.01 -11.29 13.72
N LYS A 94 13.17 -11.80 12.81
CA LYS A 94 11.89 -11.17 12.44
C LYS A 94 10.94 -10.93 13.60
N PHE A 95 10.99 -11.75 14.64
CA PHE A 95 10.12 -11.62 15.82
C PHE A 95 10.71 -10.76 16.93
N ASN A 96 11.94 -10.27 16.79
CA ASN A 96 12.54 -9.38 17.79
C ASN A 96 11.75 -8.09 17.88
N ASN A 97 11.41 -7.69 19.12
CA ASN A 97 10.59 -6.51 19.42
C ASN A 97 9.18 -6.50 18.79
N ILE A 98 8.67 -7.66 18.35
CA ILE A 98 7.30 -7.80 17.87
C ILE A 98 6.38 -8.16 19.03
N LYS A 99 5.42 -7.29 19.34
CA LYS A 99 4.41 -7.54 20.38
C LYS A 99 3.41 -8.59 19.88
N LEU A 100 3.31 -9.72 20.57
CA LEU A 100 2.36 -10.77 20.26
C LEU A 100 1.07 -10.66 21.10
N SER A 101 -0.04 -11.10 20.52
CA SER A 101 -1.34 -11.24 21.15
C SER A 101 -1.60 -12.69 21.53
N GLU A 102 -2.56 -12.91 22.43
CA GLU A 102 -2.95 -14.23 22.90
C GLU A 102 -3.66 -15.03 21.78
N SER A 103 -3.19 -16.26 21.59
CA SER A 103 -3.67 -17.24 20.61
C SER A 103 -4.38 -18.39 21.29
N LYS A 104 -5.40 -18.95 20.64
CA LYS A 104 -6.06 -20.17 21.11
C LYS A 104 -5.23 -21.43 20.83
N TYR A 105 -4.30 -21.36 19.88
CA TYR A 105 -3.47 -22.47 19.39
C TYR A 105 -1.97 -22.21 19.55
N ASP A 106 -1.57 -21.34 20.48
CA ASP A 106 -0.18 -20.93 20.73
C ASP A 106 0.57 -20.37 19.50
N LEU A 107 -0.17 -19.89 18.50
CA LEU A 107 0.35 -19.31 17.28
C LEU A 107 0.88 -17.87 17.52
N PRO A 108 1.91 -17.43 16.78
CA PRO A 108 2.39 -16.06 16.87
C PRO A 108 1.38 -15.06 16.26
N LEU A 109 0.50 -14.48 17.07
CA LEU A 109 -0.44 -13.45 16.62
C LEU A 109 0.14 -12.05 16.78
N LEU A 110 0.18 -11.25 15.71
CA LEU A 110 0.75 -9.90 15.73
C LEU A 110 -0.22 -8.88 16.35
N SER A 111 0.18 -8.17 17.40
CA SER A 111 -0.72 -7.19 18.02
C SER A 111 -1.06 -6.02 17.09
N GLY A 112 -2.30 -5.54 17.16
CA GLY A 112 -2.73 -4.31 16.47
C GLY A 112 -3.10 -4.48 15.01
N THR A 113 -3.34 -5.71 14.56
CA THR A 113 -3.88 -6.07 13.23
C THR A 113 -5.37 -5.71 13.08
N VAL A 114 -5.86 -5.72 11.84
CA VAL A 114 -7.30 -5.63 11.54
C VAL A 114 -8.00 -6.93 11.90
N ALA A 115 -7.36 -8.06 11.63
CA ALA A 115 -7.91 -9.37 11.94
C ALA A 115 -6.83 -10.42 12.17
N HIS A 116 -7.20 -11.44 12.93
CA HIS A 116 -6.49 -12.70 13.09
C HIS A 116 -7.38 -13.84 12.65
N LEU A 117 -6.85 -14.78 11.88
CA LEU A 117 -7.50 -16.05 11.59
C LEU A 117 -6.53 -17.16 11.97
N GLU A 118 -6.89 -17.98 12.95
CA GLU A 118 -6.15 -19.17 13.36
C GLU A 118 -6.71 -20.35 12.59
N CYS A 119 -5.87 -20.94 11.75
CA CYS A 119 -6.27 -21.90 10.74
C CYS A 119 -5.58 -23.24 10.97
N LYS A 120 -6.34 -24.33 10.89
CA LYS A 120 -5.79 -25.66 10.74
C LYS A 120 -5.30 -25.84 9.31
N ASN A 121 -4.10 -26.37 9.14
CA ASN A 121 -3.53 -26.65 7.82
C ASN A 121 -4.18 -27.92 7.24
N ILE A 122 -4.93 -27.79 6.14
CA ILE A 122 -5.72 -28.89 5.57
C ILE A 122 -4.98 -29.60 4.45
N SER A 123 -4.45 -28.82 3.50
CA SER A 123 -3.87 -29.39 2.29
C SER A 123 -2.99 -28.37 1.56
N THR A 124 -2.03 -28.87 0.81
CA THR A 124 -1.19 -28.08 -0.09
C THR A 124 -1.33 -28.57 -1.52
N TYR A 125 -1.38 -27.64 -2.48
CA TYR A 125 -1.47 -27.95 -3.91
C TYR A 125 -0.33 -27.31 -4.70
N GLU A 126 0.04 -27.96 -5.79
CA GLU A 126 0.99 -27.44 -6.77
C GLU A 126 0.42 -26.22 -7.50
N GLY A 127 1.13 -25.10 -7.45
CA GLY A 127 0.72 -23.80 -8.03
C GLY A 127 1.81 -23.20 -8.91
N GLY A 128 2.49 -24.00 -9.73
CA GLY A 128 3.61 -23.55 -10.54
C GLY A 128 4.91 -23.41 -9.73
N ASP A 129 5.45 -22.21 -9.61
CA ASP A 129 6.61 -21.92 -8.76
C ASP A 129 6.26 -21.72 -7.27
N HIS A 130 4.96 -21.78 -6.93
CA HIS A 130 4.45 -21.71 -5.56
C HIS A 130 3.75 -23.01 -5.14
N LEU A 131 3.62 -23.20 -3.82
CA LEU A 131 2.61 -24.09 -3.23
C LEU A 131 1.43 -23.26 -2.72
N ILE A 132 0.22 -23.74 -2.98
CA ILE A 132 -1.03 -23.18 -2.48
C ILE A 132 -1.38 -23.91 -1.19
N PHE A 133 -1.50 -23.18 -0.09
CA PHE A 133 -1.96 -23.70 1.19
C PHE A 133 -3.45 -23.44 1.33
N ILE A 134 -4.20 -24.46 1.78
CA ILE A 134 -5.59 -24.33 2.20
C ILE A 134 -5.65 -24.54 3.71
N GLY A 135 -6.27 -23.60 4.42
CA GLY A 135 -6.52 -23.69 5.85
C GLY A 135 -8.01 -23.60 6.18
N GLU A 136 -8.43 -24.34 7.19
CA GLU A 136 -9.76 -24.23 7.79
C GLU A 136 -9.69 -23.29 9.00
N VAL A 137 -10.51 -22.25 9.01
CA VAL A 137 -10.53 -21.24 10.08
C VAL A 137 -11.25 -21.80 11.29
N GLU A 138 -10.52 -22.02 12.38
CA GLU A 138 -11.09 -22.55 13.63
C GLU A 138 -11.31 -21.47 14.70
N HIS A 139 -10.55 -20.36 14.63
CA HIS A 139 -10.76 -19.19 15.47
C HIS A 139 -10.43 -17.91 14.69
N PHE A 140 -11.15 -16.82 14.97
CA PHE A 140 -10.82 -15.52 14.41
C PHE A 140 -11.18 -14.38 15.38
N LYS A 141 -10.47 -13.27 15.24
CA LYS A 141 -10.76 -12.00 15.92
C LYS A 141 -10.63 -10.85 14.93
N THR A 142 -11.43 -9.81 15.11
CA THR A 142 -11.41 -8.60 14.28
C THR A 142 -11.29 -7.34 15.12
N SER A 143 -10.81 -6.25 14.52
CA SER A 143 -10.76 -4.92 15.11
C SER A 143 -11.37 -3.88 14.15
N ASN A 144 -11.57 -2.66 14.64
CA ASN A 144 -12.11 -1.55 13.85
C ASN A 144 -11.03 -0.75 13.09
N LYS A 145 -9.80 -1.28 13.02
CA LYS A 145 -8.69 -0.61 12.31
C LYS A 145 -8.90 -0.67 10.80
N LYS A 146 -8.28 0.29 10.10
CA LYS A 146 -8.26 0.30 8.62
C LYS A 146 -7.18 -0.64 8.12
N PRO A 147 -7.42 -1.40 7.03
CA PRO A 147 -6.43 -2.31 6.47
C PRO A 147 -5.29 -1.57 5.77
N LEU A 148 -4.10 -2.16 5.82
CA LEU A 148 -3.01 -1.84 4.93
C LEU A 148 -3.31 -2.45 3.56
N LEU A 149 -3.32 -1.62 2.53
CA LEU A 149 -3.54 -2.06 1.16
C LEU A 149 -2.25 -2.03 0.35
N TYR A 150 -2.19 -2.83 -0.69
CA TYR A 150 -1.08 -2.89 -1.63
C TYR A 150 -1.58 -2.99 -3.06
N THR A 151 -1.12 -2.08 -3.92
CA THR A 151 -1.51 -2.02 -5.34
C THR A 151 -0.43 -1.30 -6.13
N ASN A 152 -0.22 -1.72 -7.38
CA ASN A 152 0.83 -1.22 -8.27
C ASN A 152 2.23 -1.20 -7.63
N GLY A 153 2.48 -2.20 -6.79
CA GLY A 153 3.70 -2.29 -6.02
C GLY A 153 3.77 -1.34 -4.82
N GLN A 154 2.74 -0.56 -4.48
CA GLN A 154 2.83 0.47 -3.44
C GLN A 154 1.85 0.21 -2.29
N TYR A 155 2.25 0.56 -1.07
CA TYR A 155 1.31 0.66 0.04
C TYR A 155 0.32 1.80 -0.19
N THR A 156 -0.95 1.54 0.11
CA THR A 156 -2.02 2.53 0.02
C THR A 156 -2.99 2.38 1.18
N ILE A 157 -3.91 3.34 1.29
CA ILE A 157 -4.99 3.34 2.28
C ILE A 157 -6.33 3.17 1.57
N ALA A 158 -7.25 2.50 2.24
CA ALA A 158 -8.64 2.46 1.79
C ALA A 158 -9.27 3.86 1.94
N ALA A 159 -9.63 4.47 0.81
CA ALA A 159 -10.55 5.60 0.79
C ALA A 159 -11.98 5.07 0.58
N ARG A 160 -12.97 5.71 1.21
CA ARG A 160 -14.37 5.41 0.90
C ARG A 160 -14.66 5.82 -0.54
N HIS A 161 -15.40 5.00 -1.27
CA HIS A 161 -15.78 5.31 -2.64
C HIS A 161 -16.75 6.51 -2.64
N PRO A 162 -16.52 7.54 -3.47
CA PRO A 162 -17.28 8.79 -3.43
C PRO A 162 -18.77 8.61 -3.77
N ALA A 163 -19.11 7.64 -4.61
CA ALA A 163 -20.51 7.33 -4.94
C ALA A 163 -21.31 6.69 -3.78
N VAL A 164 -20.66 6.28 -2.68
CA VAL A 164 -21.37 5.87 -1.46
C VAL A 164 -21.92 7.14 -0.82
N LYS A 165 -23.10 7.56 -1.26
CA LYS A 165 -23.87 8.62 -0.60
C LYS A 165 -24.05 8.19 0.86
N MET A 166 -23.55 9.00 1.80
CA MET A 166 -24.10 8.93 3.15
C MET A 166 -25.61 9.17 2.98
N PRO A 167 -26.48 8.30 3.52
CA PRO A 167 -27.90 8.63 3.54
C PRO A 167 -28.00 10.04 4.11
N ALA A 168 -28.66 10.93 3.36
CA ALA A 168 -28.97 12.24 3.88
C ALA A 168 -29.66 11.98 5.22
N PRO A 169 -29.20 12.59 6.33
CA PRO A 169 -29.93 12.45 7.59
C PRO A 169 -31.39 12.79 7.30
N GLU A 170 -32.29 11.88 7.69
CA GLU A 170 -33.73 12.14 7.59
C GLU A 170 -33.98 13.53 8.18
N GLU A 171 -34.69 14.38 7.44
CA GLU A 171 -34.80 15.84 7.59
C GLU A 171 -35.40 16.34 8.94
N LYS A 172 -35.27 15.60 10.05
CA LYS A 172 -35.97 15.90 11.31
C LYS A 172 -35.15 16.63 12.37
N ASP A 173 -33.86 16.90 12.16
CA ASP A 173 -33.12 17.83 13.04
C ASP A 173 -31.92 18.46 12.32
N VAL A 174 -32.12 19.64 11.70
CA VAL A 174 -31.08 20.41 10.99
C VAL A 174 -30.34 21.35 11.96
N SER A 175 -30.21 20.97 13.23
CA SER A 175 -29.36 21.70 14.18
C SER A 175 -27.93 21.13 14.17
N LYS A 176 -27.06 21.82 13.40
CA LYS A 176 -25.63 21.55 13.13
C LYS A 176 -25.36 20.61 11.94
N LYS A 177 -25.29 21.21 10.74
CA LYS A 177 -24.65 20.61 9.56
C LYS A 177 -23.23 20.14 9.92
N ASP A 178 -22.79 19.02 9.35
CA ASP A 178 -21.42 18.49 9.42
C ASP A 178 -20.41 19.46 8.78
N ASP A 179 -20.14 20.58 9.47
CA ASP A 179 -19.12 21.60 9.17
C ASP A 179 -17.76 21.24 9.80
N PHE A 180 -17.58 19.94 10.10
CA PHE A 180 -16.34 19.44 10.63
C PHE A 180 -15.27 19.45 9.54
N ILE A 181 -14.09 19.94 9.89
CA ILE A 181 -12.96 20.11 8.97
C ILE A 181 -12.59 18.80 8.23
N VAL A 182 -12.70 17.64 8.88
CA VAL A 182 -12.29 16.35 8.30
C VAL A 182 -13.20 15.91 7.13
N PRO A 183 -14.54 15.84 7.28
CA PRO A 183 -15.44 15.61 6.15
C PRO A 183 -15.34 16.64 5.02
N LEU A 184 -15.03 17.91 5.32
CA LEU A 184 -14.86 18.95 4.30
C LEU A 184 -13.59 18.74 3.49
N LEU A 185 -12.44 18.50 4.16
CA LEU A 185 -11.17 18.22 3.50
C LEU A 185 -11.21 16.97 2.63
N LEU A 186 -11.90 15.92 3.08
CA LEU A 186 -11.99 14.68 2.32
C LEU A 186 -12.82 14.85 1.04
N ARG A 187 -13.98 15.51 1.15
CA ARG A 187 -14.85 15.80 0.00
C ARG A 187 -14.17 16.74 -0.99
N SER A 188 -13.56 17.82 -0.51
CA SER A 188 -12.85 18.77 -1.39
C SER A 188 -11.66 18.12 -2.08
N TYR A 189 -10.89 17.27 -1.39
CA TYR A 189 -9.82 16.51 -2.02
C TYR A 189 -10.34 15.65 -3.17
N TRP A 190 -11.46 14.94 -3.02
CA TRP A 190 -11.99 14.08 -4.09
C TRP A 190 -12.50 14.85 -5.30
N GLU A 191 -13.28 15.92 -5.09
CA GLU A 191 -13.78 16.76 -6.19
C GLU A 191 -12.64 17.35 -7.04
N ILE A 192 -11.52 17.68 -6.40
CA ILE A 192 -10.36 18.29 -7.07
C ILE A 192 -9.43 17.23 -7.67
N SER A 193 -9.21 16.10 -6.99
CA SER A 193 -8.17 15.14 -7.36
C SER A 193 -8.55 14.23 -8.52
N ASP A 194 -9.83 13.94 -8.73
CA ASP A 194 -10.29 13.02 -9.77
C ASP A 194 -10.02 13.56 -11.21
N PRO A 195 -10.32 14.83 -11.55
CA PRO A 195 -9.87 15.43 -12.82
C PRO A 195 -8.35 15.45 -12.98
N PHE A 196 -7.61 15.80 -11.92
CA PHE A 196 -6.15 15.88 -11.94
C PHE A 196 -5.49 14.55 -12.32
N TYR A 197 -5.92 13.46 -11.68
CA TYR A 197 -5.31 12.15 -11.89
C TYR A 197 -5.73 11.49 -13.20
N ARG A 198 -6.91 11.80 -13.75
CA ARG A 198 -7.31 11.37 -15.10
C ARG A 198 -6.38 11.94 -16.16
N GLU A 199 -6.14 13.25 -16.14
CA GLU A 199 -5.25 13.90 -17.12
C GLU A 199 -3.81 13.40 -17.05
N LEU A 200 -3.33 13.00 -15.86
CA LEU A 200 -1.99 12.40 -15.69
C LEU A 200 -1.89 10.96 -16.20
N GLN A 201 -2.99 10.20 -16.23
CA GLN A 201 -2.97 8.82 -16.75
C GLN A 201 -2.96 8.77 -18.29
N ASP A 202 -3.52 9.79 -18.96
CA ASP A 202 -3.63 9.85 -20.42
C ASP A 202 -2.28 10.02 -21.15
N GLU A 203 -1.19 10.31 -20.44
CA GLU A 203 0.16 10.44 -21.02
C GLU A 203 0.97 9.13 -21.04
N GLY A 204 0.39 8.02 -20.58
CA GLY A 204 1.07 6.72 -20.56
C GLY A 204 2.16 6.58 -19.48
N MET A 205 2.38 7.59 -18.64
CA MET A 205 3.24 7.51 -17.47
C MET A 205 2.44 7.19 -16.20
N PRO A 206 2.75 6.11 -15.45
CA PRO A 206 2.02 5.79 -14.23
C PRO A 206 2.18 6.88 -13.14
N ILE A 207 1.10 7.16 -12.40
CA ILE A 207 1.05 8.17 -11.31
C ILE A 207 2.18 8.01 -10.29
N SER A 208 2.59 6.77 -10.02
CA SER A 208 3.72 6.46 -9.13
C SER A 208 5.03 7.12 -9.55
N HIS A 209 5.29 7.22 -10.85
CA HIS A 209 6.48 7.85 -11.41
C HIS A 209 6.39 9.38 -11.38
N ALA A 210 5.22 9.94 -11.67
CA ALA A 210 4.97 11.38 -11.56
C ALA A 210 5.24 11.90 -10.14
N ARG A 211 4.82 11.14 -9.11
CA ARG A 211 5.09 11.47 -7.71
C ARG A 211 6.58 11.54 -7.38
N ILE A 212 7.41 10.65 -7.95
CA ILE A 212 8.86 10.66 -7.77
C ILE A 212 9.46 11.93 -8.39
N ILE A 213 9.08 12.26 -9.62
CA ILE A 213 9.54 13.48 -10.32
C ILE A 213 9.20 14.73 -9.51
N VAL A 214 7.94 14.86 -9.06
CA VAL A 214 7.48 15.98 -8.24
C VAL A 214 8.20 16.01 -6.89
N HIS A 215 8.48 14.87 -6.26
CA HIS A 215 9.21 14.87 -4.99
C HIS A 215 10.66 15.33 -5.16
N LEU A 216 11.37 14.80 -6.16
CA LEU A 216 12.76 15.16 -6.46
C LEU A 216 12.92 16.64 -6.87
N SER A 217 11.87 17.29 -7.39
CA SER A 217 11.92 18.73 -7.67
C SER A 217 11.99 19.59 -6.41
N HIS A 218 11.43 19.11 -5.30
CA HIS A 218 11.45 19.82 -4.00
C HIS A 218 12.62 19.37 -3.12
N SER A 219 13.13 18.15 -3.34
CA SER A 219 14.20 17.54 -2.57
C SER A 219 15.15 16.80 -3.52
N PRO A 220 16.09 17.51 -4.17
CA PRO A 220 16.99 16.92 -5.15
C PRO A 220 18.07 16.06 -4.49
N ASN A 221 18.70 15.18 -5.29
CA ASN A 221 19.85 14.36 -4.92
C ASN A 221 19.58 13.34 -3.80
N LEU A 222 18.34 12.88 -3.66
CA LEU A 222 18.02 11.76 -2.77
C LEU A 222 18.52 10.44 -3.36
N THR A 223 19.01 9.55 -2.51
CA THR A 223 19.21 8.14 -2.84
C THR A 223 17.88 7.41 -2.93
N LYS A 224 17.83 6.22 -3.55
CA LYS A 224 16.61 5.38 -3.59
C LYS A 224 16.08 5.07 -2.19
N ALA A 225 16.98 4.86 -1.22
CA ALA A 225 16.63 4.56 0.17
C ALA A 225 15.98 5.75 0.89
N GLU A 226 16.52 6.96 0.69
CA GLU A 226 15.94 8.18 1.24
C GLU A 226 14.62 8.51 0.56
N LEU A 227 14.54 8.35 -0.76
CA LEU A 227 13.32 8.54 -1.53
C LEU A 227 12.20 7.61 -1.03
N SER A 228 12.47 6.30 -0.89
CA SER A 228 11.51 5.33 -0.33
C SER A 228 10.92 5.76 1.00
N LYS A 229 11.75 6.26 1.92
CA LYS A 229 11.28 6.80 3.21
C LYS A 229 10.45 8.06 3.03
N ALA A 230 10.89 8.98 2.17
CA ALA A 230 10.27 10.29 1.99
C ALA A 230 8.89 10.21 1.34
N ILE A 231 8.72 9.35 0.33
CA ILE A 231 7.41 9.13 -0.33
C ILE A 231 6.59 8.00 0.31
N ARG A 232 7.14 7.32 1.34
CA ARG A 232 6.52 6.20 2.07
C ARG A 232 6.09 5.05 1.15
N VAL A 233 6.97 4.71 0.20
CA VAL A 233 6.79 3.59 -0.73
C VAL A 233 7.89 2.57 -0.48
N ASP A 234 7.62 1.27 -0.61
CA ASP A 234 8.63 0.24 -0.39
C ASP A 234 9.81 0.33 -1.38
N MET A 235 10.95 -0.22 -0.93
CA MET A 235 12.20 -0.16 -1.69
C MET A 235 12.11 -0.87 -3.05
N THR A 236 11.33 -1.95 -3.17
CA THR A 236 11.23 -2.70 -4.42
C THR A 236 10.48 -1.92 -5.48
N ALA A 237 9.37 -1.26 -5.11
CA ALA A 237 8.62 -0.41 -6.01
C ALA A 237 9.35 0.89 -6.34
N VAL A 238 10.01 1.54 -5.38
CA VAL A 238 10.88 2.69 -5.68
C VAL A 238 11.99 2.29 -6.63
N THR A 239 12.65 1.16 -6.40
CA THR A 239 13.71 0.68 -7.31
C THR A 239 13.16 0.41 -8.71
N THR A 240 12.00 -0.23 -8.82
CA THR A 240 11.35 -0.52 -10.11
C THR A 240 10.98 0.78 -10.85
N SER A 241 10.40 1.75 -10.13
CA SER A 241 10.00 3.02 -10.72
C SER A 241 11.17 3.92 -11.09
N VAL A 242 12.22 3.95 -10.27
CA VAL A 242 13.45 4.69 -10.58
C VAL A 242 14.15 4.07 -11.78
N ALA A 243 14.24 2.75 -11.87
CA ALA A 243 14.80 2.08 -13.04
C ALA A 243 14.02 2.46 -14.32
N TRP A 244 12.69 2.39 -14.28
CA TRP A 244 11.86 2.82 -15.41
C TRP A 244 12.09 4.28 -15.79
N LEU A 245 12.17 5.19 -14.81
CA LEU A 245 12.42 6.61 -15.05
C LEU A 245 13.81 6.89 -15.65
N CYS A 246 14.84 6.16 -15.21
CA CYS A 246 16.17 6.25 -15.82
C CYS A 246 16.18 5.68 -17.25
N ASP A 247 15.56 4.52 -17.46
CA ASP A 247 15.49 3.85 -18.76
C ASP A 247 14.73 4.70 -19.80
N ASN A 248 13.73 5.47 -19.35
CA ASN A 248 12.97 6.39 -20.20
C ASN A 248 13.55 7.82 -20.21
N GLY A 249 14.74 8.02 -19.63
CA GLY A 249 15.49 9.27 -19.72
C GLY A 249 14.96 10.42 -18.87
N TYR A 250 14.07 10.19 -17.90
CA TYR A 250 13.54 11.21 -17.00
C TYR A 250 14.44 11.48 -15.78
N LEU A 251 15.21 10.48 -15.36
CA LEU A 251 16.16 10.58 -14.24
C LEU A 251 17.58 10.22 -14.65
N ASN A 252 18.54 10.84 -13.96
CA ASN A 252 19.95 10.48 -14.02
C ASN A 252 20.42 10.00 -12.64
N THR A 253 21.32 9.02 -12.63
CA THR A 253 22.00 8.54 -11.42
C THR A 253 23.38 9.16 -11.34
N LEU A 254 23.71 9.79 -10.21
CA LEU A 254 25.03 10.36 -9.93
C LEU A 254 25.95 9.33 -9.23
N ASN A 255 27.22 9.71 -9.02
CA ASN A 255 28.30 8.83 -8.53
C ASN A 255 28.06 8.16 -7.15
N ASN A 256 26.97 8.52 -6.44
CA ASN A 256 26.60 7.99 -5.12
C ASN A 256 25.17 7.39 -5.07
N ASP A 257 24.62 6.91 -6.19
CA ASP A 257 23.21 6.45 -6.31
C ASP A 257 22.17 7.55 -6.01
N GLN A 258 22.60 8.81 -6.02
CA GLN A 258 21.72 9.98 -5.90
C GLN A 258 21.01 10.22 -7.23
N LEU A 259 19.73 10.56 -7.13
CA LEU A 259 18.85 10.77 -8.28
C LEU A 259 18.69 12.26 -8.56
N THR A 260 18.79 12.62 -9.84
CA THR A 260 18.53 13.98 -10.31
C THR A 260 17.65 13.96 -11.55
N LEU A 261 16.85 15.02 -11.75
CA LEU A 261 16.01 15.16 -12.92
C LEU A 261 16.88 15.42 -14.16
N SER A 262 16.62 14.70 -15.24
CA SER A 262 17.21 14.99 -16.55
C SER A 262 16.54 16.24 -17.17
N PRO A 263 17.03 16.75 -18.31
CA PRO A 263 16.31 17.78 -19.08
C PRO A 263 14.87 17.37 -19.42
N ALA A 264 14.66 16.12 -19.87
CA ALA A 264 13.34 15.58 -20.16
C ALA A 264 12.47 15.41 -18.90
N GLY A 265 13.08 15.02 -17.77
CA GLY A 265 12.41 15.00 -16.47
C GLY A 265 11.93 16.38 -16.01
N ASN A 266 12.73 17.42 -16.25
CA ASN A 266 12.38 18.80 -15.96
C ASN A 266 11.29 19.35 -16.90
N GLU A 267 11.29 18.95 -18.17
CA GLU A 267 10.23 19.30 -19.13
C GLU A 267 8.90 18.66 -18.69
N HIS A 268 8.90 17.37 -18.39
CA HIS A 268 7.72 16.69 -17.88
C HIS A 268 7.23 17.28 -16.54
N LEU A 269 8.14 17.65 -15.64
CA LEU A 269 7.78 18.35 -14.41
C LEU A 269 7.05 19.68 -14.70
N LYS A 270 7.51 20.45 -15.68
CA LYS A 270 6.84 21.71 -16.07
C LYS A 270 5.43 21.43 -16.60
N ASP A 271 5.25 20.37 -17.36
CA ASP A 271 3.92 19.99 -17.85
C ASP A 271 2.98 19.62 -16.70
N VAL A 272 3.45 18.83 -15.74
CA VAL A 272 2.70 18.50 -14.51
C VAL A 272 2.36 19.77 -13.71
N GLN A 273 3.30 20.71 -13.59
CA GLN A 273 3.09 21.98 -12.90
C GLN A 273 2.08 22.88 -13.61
N LEU A 274 2.18 23.01 -14.94
CA LEU A 274 1.25 23.81 -15.75
C LEU A 274 -0.17 23.26 -15.64
N ARG A 275 -0.34 21.94 -15.64
CA ARG A 275 -1.65 21.28 -15.43
C ARG A 275 -2.18 21.51 -14.02
N ALA A 276 -1.33 21.34 -13.00
CA ALA A 276 -1.71 21.64 -11.62
C ALA A 276 -2.16 23.10 -11.46
N GLN A 277 -1.46 24.04 -12.11
CA GLN A 277 -1.83 25.45 -12.12
C GLN A 277 -3.14 25.72 -12.88
N ARG A 278 -3.35 25.07 -14.03
CA ARG A 278 -4.61 25.17 -14.78
C ARG A 278 -5.78 24.68 -13.95
N LEU A 279 -5.68 23.47 -13.41
CA LEU A 279 -6.73 22.89 -12.57
C LEU A 279 -6.98 23.74 -11.33
N GLU A 280 -5.92 24.22 -10.68
CA GLU A 280 -6.06 25.14 -9.55
C GLU A 280 -6.84 26.40 -9.93
N LYS A 281 -6.55 26.98 -11.10
CA LYS A 281 -7.27 28.14 -11.61
C LYS A 281 -8.73 27.83 -11.92
N GLU A 282 -9.02 26.66 -12.47
CA GLU A 282 -10.40 26.23 -12.79
C GLU A 282 -11.22 25.95 -11.53
N VAL A 283 -10.64 25.23 -10.56
CA VAL A 283 -11.29 24.89 -9.28
C VAL A 283 -11.54 26.12 -8.42
N LEU A 284 -10.62 27.08 -8.47
CA LEU A 284 -10.69 28.31 -7.68
C LEU A 284 -11.21 29.49 -8.50
N ASP A 285 -11.79 29.24 -9.67
CA ASP A 285 -12.44 30.28 -10.46
C ASP A 285 -13.57 30.93 -9.64
N GLY A 286 -13.62 32.27 -9.67
CA GLY A 286 -14.56 33.05 -8.88
C GLY A 286 -14.19 33.29 -7.40
N TYR A 287 -13.10 32.72 -6.88
CA TYR A 287 -12.59 33.05 -5.53
C TYR A 287 -11.57 34.20 -5.57
N SER A 288 -11.50 34.99 -4.50
CA SER A 288 -10.52 36.06 -4.40
C SER A 288 -9.11 35.48 -4.18
N ASN A 289 -8.08 36.18 -4.66
CA ASN A 289 -6.69 35.79 -4.41
C ASN A 289 -6.37 35.73 -2.90
N GLU A 290 -7.04 36.56 -2.10
CA GLU A 290 -6.87 36.57 -0.64
C GLU A 290 -7.40 35.28 0.00
N ASP A 291 -8.61 34.85 -0.37
CA ASP A 291 -9.21 33.60 0.12
C ASP A 291 -8.39 32.38 -0.28
N VAL A 292 -7.93 32.34 -1.54
CA VAL A 292 -7.08 31.25 -2.05
C VAL A 292 -5.77 31.18 -1.26
N ASN A 293 -5.12 32.32 -1.03
CA ASN A 293 -3.88 32.38 -0.26
C ASN A 293 -4.10 31.99 1.21
N MET A 294 -5.22 32.39 1.80
CA MET A 294 -5.61 32.01 3.16
C MET A 294 -5.79 30.49 3.27
N LEU A 295 -6.55 29.89 2.36
CA LEU A 295 -6.77 28.43 2.30
C LEU A 295 -5.44 27.68 2.20
N LYS A 296 -4.58 28.05 1.25
CA LYS A 296 -3.25 27.46 1.09
C LYS A 296 -2.40 27.58 2.35
N SER A 297 -2.43 28.74 3.00
CA SER A 297 -1.71 28.99 4.25
C SER A 297 -2.20 28.09 5.38
N MET A 298 -3.51 27.95 5.55
CA MET A 298 -4.11 27.08 6.55
C MET A 298 -3.76 25.61 6.30
N LEU A 299 -3.89 25.13 5.06
CA LEU A 299 -3.53 23.75 4.71
C LEU A 299 -2.05 23.45 5.00
N LYS A 300 -1.12 24.35 4.63
CA LYS A 300 0.31 24.20 4.94
C LYS A 300 0.56 24.12 6.44
N LYS A 301 -0.11 24.95 7.24
CA LYS A 301 -0.01 24.92 8.70
C LYS A 301 -0.54 23.61 9.29
N ILE A 302 -1.64 23.07 8.75
CA ILE A 302 -2.19 21.76 9.15
C ILE A 302 -1.21 20.63 8.83
N ILE A 303 -0.64 20.63 7.62
CA ILE A 303 0.30 19.58 7.16
C ILE A 303 1.60 19.58 7.98
N ASN A 304 2.13 20.76 8.34
CA ASN A 304 3.40 20.90 9.06
C ASN A 304 3.25 20.88 10.59
N ARG A 305 2.06 20.56 11.10
CA ARG A 305 1.81 20.51 12.55
C ARG A 305 2.49 19.27 13.12
N GLN A 306 3.49 19.47 13.98
CA GLN A 306 4.24 18.37 14.60
C GLN A 306 3.51 17.71 15.78
N ASP A 307 2.48 18.39 16.32
CA ASP A 307 1.75 17.95 17.52
C ASP A 307 0.24 17.83 17.25
N VAL A 308 -0.21 16.62 16.87
CA VAL A 308 -1.56 16.05 17.09
C VAL A 308 -1.44 14.52 17.14
#